data_AF-A0A3N5M8K3-F1
#
_entry.id   AF-A0A3N5M8K3-F1
#
_cell.length_a   1.000
_cell.length_b   1.000
_cell.length_c   1.000
_cell.angle_alpha   90.00
_cell.angle_beta   90.00
_cell.angle_gamma   90.00
#
_symmetry.space_group_name_H-M   'P 1'
#
loop_
_entity.id
_entity.type
_entity.pdbx_description
1 polymer ?
#
loop_
_entity_poly.entity_id
_entity_poly.type
_entity_poly.pdbx_seq_one_letter_code
_entity_poly.pdbx_strand_id
1 'polypeptide(L)'
;MLTSAAGGISHRTLWACCLALIICLFARCNRSADNRHLVGIAFETLQTEYWVASFEAIKDELAKRDMEAVQAISDHDPNRQLQQVQNYIARGVAGIILVPKDAQTAIP
;
A
#
# COMPACT_ATOMS: atom_id res chain seq x y z
N MET A 1 44.09 -36.71 -7.41
CA MET A 1 43.49 -38.06 -7.38
C MET A 1 42.79 -38.20 -6.03
N LEU A 2 41.60 -37.63 -5.84
CA LEU A 2 40.27 -38.26 -5.96
C LEU A 2 40.08 -39.50 -5.06
N THR A 3 39.74 -39.27 -3.79
CA THR A 3 38.99 -40.23 -2.95
C THR A 3 37.85 -39.43 -2.28
N SER A 4 36.62 -39.67 -2.71
CA SER A 4 35.64 -40.54 -2.03
C SER A 4 34.95 -39.86 -0.84
N ALA A 5 33.84 -39.19 -1.13
CA ALA A 5 32.78 -38.91 -0.17
C ALA A 5 31.43 -38.75 -0.91
N ALA A 6 31.14 -39.66 -1.84
CA ALA A 6 29.81 -39.80 -2.42
C ALA A 6 28.95 -40.67 -1.46
N GLY A 7 28.46 -40.05 -0.39
CA GLY A 7 27.50 -40.66 0.51
C GLY A 7 26.16 -40.85 -0.21
N GLY A 8 25.72 -42.10 -0.33
CA GLY A 8 24.50 -42.49 -1.05
C GLY A 8 23.27 -41.74 -0.56
N ILE A 9 22.65 -41.00 -1.47
CA ILE A 9 21.40 -40.28 -1.22
C ILE A 9 20.30 -41.32 -1.08
N SER A 10 19.87 -41.58 0.16
CA SER A 10 18.76 -42.47 0.47
C SER A 10 17.47 -41.98 -0.20
N HIS A 11 16.65 -42.91 -0.69
CA HIS A 11 15.32 -42.61 -1.26
C HIS A 11 14.45 -41.79 -0.29
N ARG A 12 14.71 -41.92 1.02
CA ARG A 12 14.03 -41.18 2.10
C ARG A 12 14.46 -39.71 2.18
N THR A 13 15.73 -39.39 1.91
CA THR A 13 16.23 -38.00 1.85
C THR A 13 15.83 -37.31 0.54
N LEU A 14 15.72 -38.07 -0.56
CA LEU A 14 15.20 -37.57 -1.84
C LEU A 14 13.71 -37.20 -1.76
N TRP A 15 12.89 -38.01 -1.06
CA TRP A 15 11.48 -37.70 -0.82
C TRP A 15 11.27 -36.55 0.18
N ALA A 16 12.10 -36.47 1.23
CA ALA A 16 12.04 -35.36 2.18
C ALA A 16 12.35 -34.00 1.52
N CYS A 17 13.33 -33.95 0.61
CA CYS A 17 13.63 -32.73 -0.15
C CYS A 17 12.50 -32.35 -1.12
N CYS A 18 11.88 -33.32 -1.81
CA CYS A 18 10.74 -33.04 -2.70
C CYS A 18 9.53 -32.51 -1.91
N LEU A 19 9.24 -33.07 -0.74
CA LEU A 19 8.15 -32.64 0.12
C LEU A 19 8.38 -31.23 0.67
N ALA A 20 9.62 -30.91 1.06
CA ALA A 20 10.01 -29.57 1.52
C ALA A 20 9.91 -28.53 0.39
N LEU A 21 10.24 -28.89 -0.84
CA LEU A 21 10.11 -28.01 -2.01
C LEU A 21 8.63 -27.68 -2.30
N ILE A 22 7.74 -28.68 -2.19
CA ILE A 22 6.30 -28.53 -2.41
C ILE A 22 5.66 -27.65 -1.32
N ILE A 23 6.07 -27.78 -0.06
CA ILE A 23 5.56 -26.95 1.06
C ILE A 23 5.94 -25.47 0.86
N CYS A 24 7.14 -25.17 0.35
CA CYS A 24 7.54 -23.80 0.02
C CYS A 24 6.76 -23.19 -1.15
N LEU A 25 6.25 -24.01 -2.07
CA LEU A 25 5.40 -23.58 -3.19
C LEU A 25 3.98 -23.20 -2.73
N PHE A 26 3.42 -23.86 -1.72
CA PHE A 26 2.10 -23.51 -1.17
C PHE A 26 2.10 -22.28 -0.26
N ALA A 27 3.23 -21.88 0.31
CA ALA A 27 3.35 -20.67 1.14
C ALA A 27 3.42 -19.36 0.33
N ARG A 28 3.46 -19.41 -1.01
CA ARG A 28 3.52 -18.23 -1.89
C ARG A 28 2.14 -17.77 -2.37
N CYS A 29 1.08 -18.04 -1.61
CA CYS A 29 -0.26 -17.49 -1.88
C CYS A 29 -0.29 -15.98 -1.56
N ASN A 30 0.13 -15.19 -2.55
CA ASN A 30 -0.54 -14.00 -3.04
C ASN A 30 -1.27 -13.13 -2.02
N ARG A 31 -0.53 -12.43 -1.16
CA ARG A 31 -1.04 -11.19 -0.57
C ARG A 31 -0.87 -10.09 -1.63
N SER A 32 -1.75 -10.08 -2.64
CA SER A 32 -1.91 -8.89 -3.47
C SER A 32 -2.21 -7.74 -2.51
N ALA A 33 -1.42 -6.66 -2.58
CA ALA A 33 -1.67 -5.45 -1.80
C ALA A 33 -3.02 -4.89 -2.24
N ASP A 34 -4.08 -5.37 -1.60
CA ASP A 34 -5.45 -5.06 -1.93
C ASP A 34 -5.77 -3.68 -1.34
N ASN A 35 -5.42 -2.65 -2.11
CA ASN A 35 -5.63 -1.24 -1.74
C ASN A 35 -7.13 -0.85 -1.69
N ARG A 36 -8.06 -1.82 -1.76
CA ARG A 36 -9.51 -1.61 -1.60
C ARG A 36 -9.91 -0.98 -0.26
N HIS A 37 -9.01 -0.94 0.72
CA HIS A 37 -9.24 -0.30 2.02
C HIS A 37 -8.44 1.00 2.18
N LEU A 38 -7.68 1.42 1.16
CA LEU A 38 -6.77 2.55 1.25
C LEU A 38 -7.40 3.80 0.63
N VAL A 39 -7.51 4.87 1.41
CA VAL A 39 -8.04 6.17 0.97
C VAL A 39 -6.93 7.22 0.94
N GLY A 40 -6.82 7.94 -0.17
CA GLY A 40 -5.92 9.11 -0.28
C GLY A 40 -6.59 10.36 0.28
N ILE A 41 -5.89 11.13 1.09
CA ILE A 41 -6.38 12.43 1.60
C ILE A 41 -5.42 13.53 1.13
N ALA A 42 -5.90 14.44 0.29
CA ALA A 42 -5.12 15.53 -0.29
C ALA A 42 -5.67 16.89 0.18
N PHE A 43 -4.92 17.60 1.02
CA PHE A 43 -5.31 18.92 1.53
C PHE A 43 -4.38 20.02 1.01
N GLU A 44 -4.90 21.21 0.74
CA GLU A 44 -4.06 22.36 0.39
C GLU A 44 -3.20 22.85 1.57
N THR A 45 -3.72 22.72 2.80
CA THR A 45 -3.07 23.12 4.04
C THR A 45 -3.77 22.56 5.26
N LEU A 46 -3.07 22.56 6.40
CA LEU A 46 -3.60 22.28 7.74
C LEU A 46 -3.31 23.43 8.72
N GLN A 47 -3.26 24.67 8.22
CA GLN A 47 -2.91 25.84 9.05
C GLN A 47 -4.03 26.30 9.99
N THR A 48 -5.29 25.99 9.68
CA THR A 48 -6.42 26.41 10.51
C THR A 48 -6.93 25.26 11.37
N GLU A 49 -7.41 25.58 12.56
CA GLU A 49 -8.04 24.61 13.46
C GLU A 49 -9.22 23.90 12.80
N TYR A 50 -9.96 24.60 11.93
CA TYR A 50 -11.02 24.01 11.13
C TYR A 50 -10.52 22.86 10.24
N TRP A 51 -9.38 23.04 9.56
CA TRP A 51 -8.81 22.02 8.69
C TRP A 51 -8.22 20.85 9.48
N VAL A 52 -7.58 21.14 10.62
CA VAL A 52 -7.07 20.10 11.52
C VAL A 52 -8.22 19.25 12.06
N ALA A 53 -9.27 19.87 12.58
CA ALA A 53 -10.44 19.15 13.10
C ALA A 53 -11.15 18.33 12.01
N SER A 54 -11.29 18.89 10.81
CA SER A 54 -11.85 18.17 9.66
C SER A 54 -11.00 16.95 9.28
N PHE A 55 -9.67 17.12 9.28
CA PHE A 55 -8.73 16.05 8.96
C PHE A 55 -8.77 14.91 9.98
N GLU A 56 -8.81 15.23 11.27
CA GLU A 56 -8.95 14.25 12.35
C GLU A 56 -10.29 13.51 12.27
N ALA A 57 -11.39 14.23 12.06
CA ALA A 57 -12.71 13.63 11.92
C ALA A 57 -12.78 12.65 10.74
N ILE A 58 -12.15 12.97 9.60
CA ILE A 58 -12.05 12.07 8.45
C ILE A 58 -11.28 10.81 8.82
N LYS A 59 -10.13 10.94 9.49
CA LYS A 59 -9.32 9.79 9.89
C LYS A 59 -10.05 8.88 10.86
N ASP A 60 -10.75 9.45 11.84
CA ASP A 60 -11.52 8.69 12.82
C ASP A 60 -12.65 7.92 12.13
N GLU A 61 -13.32 8.53 11.17
CA GLU A 61 -14.38 7.90 10.38
C GLU A 61 -13.86 6.77 9.48
N LEU A 62 -12.68 6.91 8.89
CA LEU A 62 -12.03 5.84 8.13
C LEU A 62 -11.62 4.67 9.04
N ALA A 63 -11.03 4.98 10.21
CA ALA A 63 -10.61 3.97 11.17
C ALA A 63 -11.79 3.13 11.69
N LYS A 64 -12.95 3.74 11.96
CA LYS A 64 -14.18 3.01 12.36
C LYS A 64 -14.67 2.02 11.30
N ARG A 65 -14.28 2.20 10.04
CA ARG A 65 -14.66 1.36 8.90
C ARG A 65 -13.55 0.38 8.50
N ASP A 66 -12.51 0.24 9.32
CA ASP A 66 -11.32 -0.60 9.04
C ASP A 66 -10.64 -0.21 7.71
N MET A 67 -10.62 1.11 7.43
CA MET A 67 -9.98 1.68 6.25
C MET A 67 -8.69 2.42 6.65
N GLU A 68 -7.66 2.26 5.83
CA GLU A 68 -6.38 2.95 5.96
C GLU A 68 -6.40 4.29 5.21
N ALA A 69 -5.68 5.28 5.71
CA ALA A 69 -5.56 6.59 5.08
C ALA A 69 -4.10 6.93 4.78
N VAL A 70 -3.81 7.43 3.57
CA VAL A 70 -2.53 8.06 3.25
C VAL A 70 -2.76 9.54 2.97
N GLN A 71 -2.14 10.40 3.78
CA GLN A 71 -2.28 11.85 3.68
C GLN A 71 -1.13 12.50 2.91
N ALA A 72 -1.43 13.57 2.18
CA ALA A 72 -0.46 14.48 1.62
C ALA A 72 -0.99 15.92 1.68
N ILE A 73 -0.09 16.84 2.01
CA ILE A 73 -0.40 18.27 2.13
C ILE A 73 0.39 18.98 1.02
N SER A 74 -0.27 19.84 0.26
CA SER A 74 0.37 20.50 -0.88
C SER A 74 1.06 21.82 -0.53
N ASP A 75 0.82 22.36 0.67
CA ASP A 75 1.38 23.63 1.14
C ASP A 75 1.10 24.80 0.17
N HIS A 76 -0.15 24.88 -0.30
CA HIS A 76 -0.64 25.88 -1.27
C HIS A 76 -0.07 25.77 -2.70
N ASP A 77 0.69 24.72 -3.02
CA ASP A 77 1.19 24.47 -4.37
C ASP A 77 0.20 23.57 -5.16
N PRO A 78 -0.46 24.08 -6.20
CA PRO A 78 -1.42 23.30 -6.99
C PRO A 78 -0.74 22.22 -7.83
N ASN A 79 0.48 22.44 -8.32
CA ASN A 79 1.21 21.43 -9.10
C ASN A 79 1.60 20.25 -8.21
N ARG A 80 2.03 20.54 -6.98
CA ARG A 80 2.31 19.50 -5.98
C ARG A 80 1.04 18.72 -5.63
N GLN A 81 -0.10 19.40 -5.50
CA GLN A 81 -1.38 18.74 -5.23
C GLN A 81 -1.79 17.81 -6.39
N LEU A 82 -1.65 18.27 -7.63
CA LEU A 82 -1.92 17.47 -8.82
C LEU A 82 -1.07 16.19 -8.85
N GLN A 83 0.24 16.30 -8.56
CA GLN A 83 1.12 15.14 -8.47
C GLN A 83 0.71 14.17 -7.36
N GLN A 84 0.27 14.68 -6.20
CA GLN A 84 -0.23 13.85 -5.09
C GLN A 84 -1.47 13.07 -5.51
N VAL A 85 -2.43 13.71 -6.19
CA VAL A 85 -3.63 13.07 -6.73
C VAL A 85 -3.26 12.00 -7.76
N GLN A 86 -2.37 12.32 -8.72
CA GLN A 86 -1.88 11.36 -9.72
C GLN A 86 -1.19 10.16 -9.06
N ASN A 87 -0.41 10.38 -8.01
CA ASN A 87 0.22 9.30 -7.25
C ASN A 87 -0.81 8.38 -6.56
N TYR A 88 -1.90 8.94 -6.03
CA TYR A 88 -2.98 8.13 -5.46
C TYR A 88 -3.72 7.30 -6.52
N ILE A 89 -4.00 7.90 -7.68
CA ILE A 89 -4.61 7.21 -8.82
C ILE A 89 -3.70 6.07 -9.29
N ALA A 90 -2.41 6.33 -9.48
CA ALA A 90 -1.42 5.33 -9.91
C ALA A 90 -1.27 4.18 -8.91
N ARG A 91 -1.45 4.45 -7.61
CA ARG A 91 -1.45 3.44 -6.54
C ARG A 91 -2.74 2.61 -6.48
N GLY A 92 -3.80 3.02 -7.19
CA GLY A 92 -5.09 2.34 -7.14
C GLY A 92 -5.73 2.40 -5.76
N VAL A 93 -5.67 3.56 -5.08
CA VAL A 93 -6.42 3.77 -3.84
C VAL A 93 -7.92 3.58 -4.09
N ALA A 94 -8.66 3.12 -3.09
CA ALA A 94 -10.10 2.90 -3.17
C ALA A 94 -10.89 4.21 -3.36
N GLY A 95 -10.35 5.33 -2.87
CA GLY A 95 -10.95 6.65 -3.01
C GLY A 95 -9.99 7.77 -2.66
N ILE A 96 -10.33 8.99 -3.08
CA ILE A 96 -9.56 10.21 -2.80
C ILE A 96 -10.50 11.25 -2.19
N ILE A 97 -10.12 11.79 -1.04
CA ILE A 97 -10.75 12.97 -0.43
C ILE A 97 -9.84 14.16 -0.74
N LEU A 98 -10.37 15.12 -1.50
CA LEU A 98 -9.62 16.29 -1.98
C LEU A 98 -10.21 17.58 -1.40
N VAL A 99 -9.36 18.36 -0.74
CA VAL A 99 -9.62 19.77 -0.42
C VAL A 99 -8.76 20.60 -1.38
N PRO A 100 -9.33 21.05 -2.50
CA PRO A 100 -8.54 21.59 -3.61
C PRO A 100 -8.03 23.00 -3.32
N LYS A 101 -6.79 23.29 -3.75
CA LYS A 101 -6.26 24.66 -3.76
C LYS A 101 -6.97 25.55 -4.78
N ASP A 102 -7.27 24.97 -5.94
CA ASP A 102 -7.91 25.64 -7.07
C ASP A 102 -8.94 24.74 -7.76
N ALA A 103 -9.75 25.34 -8.63
CA ALA A 103 -10.79 24.60 -9.36
C ALA A 103 -10.22 23.61 -10.39
N GLN A 104 -8.97 23.78 -10.82
CA GLN A 104 -8.36 22.95 -11.88
C GLN A 104 -7.92 21.59 -11.34
N THR A 105 -7.49 21.53 -10.08
CA THR A 105 -7.01 20.30 -9.44
C THR A 105 -8.15 19.30 -9.16
N ALA A 106 -9.41 19.77 -9.14
CA ALA A 106 -10.59 18.94 -8.92
C ALA A 106 -11.11 18.23 -10.18
N ILE A 107 -10.55 18.53 -11.36
CA ILE A 107 -11.00 17.99 -12.64
C ILE A 107 -9.94 16.97 -13.13
N PRO A 108 -10.28 15.68 -13.25
CA PRO A 108 -9.38 14.67 -13.81
C PRO A 108 -9.15 14.85 -15.32
#